data_AF-A0A8J8PFU9-F1
#
_entry.id   AF-A0A8J8PFU9-F1
#
_cell.length_a   1.000
_cell.length_b   1.000
_cell.length_c   1.000
_cell.angle_alpha   90.00
_cell.angle_beta   90.00
_cell.angle_gamma   90.00
#
_symmetry.space_group_name_H-M   'P 1'
#
loop_
_entity.id
_entity.type
_entity.pdbx_description
1 polymer ?
#
loop_
_entity_poly.entity_id
_entity_poly.type
_entity_poly.pdbx_seq_one_letter_code
_entity_poly.pdbx_strand_id
1 'polypeptide(L)'
;MDLKNINYNRIFKRYDLDLESQEDPEELVYRLVPEETHLRKVSEDIVFMRYKDISEDVTSAMEVFSPEEVIEQGLIKGMEIVSELYGRGIYYFPHVMMAADLMDRGLKMCESHLTKERETKGKIVMHVAEGDPHDIGKNIAAVLLKSNGYSIIDLGRDVLMQDVVNAVEKEKPDIVTGTALMTTTMSAFPKIASKLYEKGMEIPFMCAGGAVNRDYVESFPMGIYCVKAADGPDLANRIVTEGWDWKKIRSNWDRIITKNSKMRGE
;
A
#
# COMPACT_ATOMS: atom_id res chain seq x y z
N MET A 1 21.22 -10.04 42.38
CA MET A 1 21.06 -8.58 42.24
C MET A 1 19.59 -8.28 42.45
N ASP A 2 19.24 -7.46 43.44
CA ASP A 2 17.85 -7.06 43.68
C ASP A 2 17.45 -6.00 42.65
N LEU A 3 16.68 -6.44 41.65
CA LEU A 3 16.24 -5.65 40.50
C LEU A 3 15.21 -4.56 40.89
N LYS A 4 14.68 -4.57 42.12
CA LYS A 4 13.60 -3.65 42.55
C LYS A 4 14.08 -2.24 42.90
N ASN A 5 15.35 -2.06 43.23
CA ASN A 5 15.93 -0.76 43.64
C ASN A 5 16.70 -0.06 42.51
N ILE A 6 16.65 -0.57 41.28
CA ILE A 6 17.33 0.02 40.13
C ILE A 6 16.39 1.00 39.44
N ASN A 7 16.81 2.26 39.29
CA ASN A 7 16.11 3.23 38.46
C ASN A 7 16.40 2.96 36.98
N TYR A 8 15.50 2.22 36.33
CA TYR A 8 15.65 1.83 34.92
C TYR A 8 15.63 3.01 33.95
N ASN A 9 15.06 4.16 34.30
CA ASN A 9 15.01 5.32 33.40
C ASN A 9 16.38 5.95 33.14
N ARG A 10 17.39 5.63 33.96
CA ARG A 10 18.80 6.01 33.73
C ARG A 10 19.55 5.04 32.83
N ILE A 11 18.98 3.86 32.56
CA ILE A 11 19.63 2.76 31.85
C ILE A 11 18.93 2.52 30.51
N PHE A 12 17.60 2.56 30.50
CA PHE A 12 16.74 2.37 29.36
C PHE A 12 15.85 3.58 29.18
N LYS A 13 15.59 3.93 27.92
CA LYS A 13 14.65 4.97 27.55
C LYS A 13 13.65 4.41 26.55
N ARG A 14 12.35 4.57 26.85
CA ARG A 14 11.23 4.16 25.99
C ARG A 14 10.87 5.31 25.05
N TYR A 15 11.65 5.44 23.97
CA TYR A 15 11.43 6.50 22.98
C TYR A 15 10.06 6.41 22.30
N ASP A 16 9.47 5.22 22.25
CA ASP A 16 8.11 4.99 21.76
C ASP A 16 7.05 5.77 22.54
N LEU A 17 7.19 5.88 23.87
CA LEU A 17 6.28 6.68 24.71
C LEU A 17 6.49 8.19 24.54
N ASP A 18 7.71 8.62 24.21
CA ASP A 18 8.03 10.03 23.97
C ASP A 18 7.56 10.50 22.59
N LEU A 19 7.52 9.58 21.61
CA LEU A 19 7.19 9.84 20.20
C LEU A 19 5.72 9.53 19.87
N GLU A 20 4.97 8.94 20.80
CA GLU A 20 3.56 8.63 20.59
C GLU A 20 2.79 9.89 20.20
N SER A 21 2.04 9.81 19.09
CA SER A 21 1.26 10.94 18.61
C SER A 21 0.29 11.39 19.70
N GLN A 22 0.30 12.68 20.03
CA GLN A 22 -0.69 13.27 20.92
C GLN A 22 -1.97 13.69 20.17
N GLU A 23 -2.02 13.49 18.84
CA GLU A 23 -3.22 13.74 18.06
C GLU A 23 -4.29 12.70 18.42
N ASP A 24 -5.50 13.17 18.75
CA ASP A 24 -6.65 12.29 18.92
C ASP A 24 -7.04 11.67 17.56
N PRO A 25 -6.98 10.34 17.41
CA PRO A 25 -7.36 9.67 16.18
C PRO A 25 -8.79 10.03 15.74
N GLU A 26 -9.72 10.21 16.69
CA GLU A 26 -11.11 10.55 16.36
C GLU A 26 -11.22 11.95 15.73
N GLU A 27 -10.51 12.94 16.27
CA GLU A 27 -10.49 14.31 15.74
C GLU A 27 -9.87 14.38 14.34
N LEU A 28 -8.83 13.57 14.07
CA LEU A 28 -8.26 13.48 12.73
C LEU A 28 -9.29 12.94 11.73
N VAL A 29 -9.97 11.88 12.12
CA VAL A 29 -10.95 11.19 11.26
C VAL A 29 -12.12 12.10 10.94
N TYR A 30 -12.66 12.85 11.91
CA TYR A 30 -13.76 13.78 11.68
C TYR A 30 -13.45 14.90 10.67
N ARG A 31 -12.17 15.22 10.46
CA ARG A 31 -11.74 16.19 9.43
C ARG A 31 -11.56 15.57 8.04
N LEU A 32 -11.38 14.26 7.96
CA LEU A 32 -11.00 13.56 6.73
C LEU A 32 -12.15 12.77 6.09
N VAL A 33 -13.17 12.42 6.87
CA VAL A 33 -14.37 11.73 6.38
C VAL A 33 -15.23 12.63 5.48
N PRO A 34 -16.01 12.05 4.55
CA PRO A 34 -16.97 12.80 3.73
C PRO A 34 -17.97 13.64 4.55
N GLU A 35 -18.47 14.73 3.98
CA GLU A 35 -19.55 15.53 4.60
C GLU A 35 -20.92 14.83 4.52
N GLU A 36 -21.16 14.09 3.43
CA GLU A 36 -22.43 13.40 3.16
C GLU A 36 -22.71 12.28 4.17
N THR A 37 -23.90 12.29 4.77
CA THR A 37 -24.18 11.47 5.97
C THR A 37 -24.06 9.96 5.72
N HIS A 38 -24.56 9.45 4.60
CA HIS A 38 -24.50 8.01 4.30
C HIS A 38 -23.09 7.54 3.93
N LEU A 39 -22.39 8.29 3.07
CA LEU A 39 -21.01 7.97 2.68
C LEU A 39 -20.05 8.11 3.85
N ARG A 40 -20.27 9.10 4.72
CA ARG A 40 -19.53 9.30 5.95
C ARG A 40 -19.60 8.09 6.87
N LYS A 41 -20.80 7.54 7.10
CA LYS A 41 -20.98 6.33 7.92
C LYS A 41 -20.17 5.16 7.37
N VAL A 42 -20.26 4.91 6.07
CA VAL A 42 -19.46 3.86 5.41
C VAL A 42 -17.96 4.09 5.62
N SER A 43 -17.46 5.32 5.47
CA SER A 43 -16.06 5.63 5.75
C SER A 43 -15.70 5.44 7.23
N GLU A 44 -16.54 5.90 8.15
CA GLU A 44 -16.35 5.72 9.59
C GLU A 44 -16.31 4.23 9.99
N ASP A 45 -17.13 3.38 9.35
CA ASP A 45 -17.13 1.95 9.61
C ASP A 45 -15.80 1.30 9.26
N ILE A 46 -15.20 1.69 8.12
CA ILE A 46 -13.87 1.22 7.73
C ILE A 46 -12.82 1.72 8.72
N VAL A 47 -12.85 3.02 9.02
CA VAL A 47 -11.83 3.66 9.86
C VAL A 47 -11.86 3.10 11.29
N PHE A 48 -13.04 3.03 11.90
CA PHE A 48 -13.20 2.56 13.27
C PHE A 48 -13.42 1.04 13.36
N MET A 49 -13.31 0.31 12.25
CA MET A 49 -13.45 -1.15 12.18
C MET A 49 -14.80 -1.65 12.74
N ARG A 50 -15.91 -0.95 12.41
CA ARG A 50 -17.27 -1.27 12.86
C ARG A 50 -17.86 -2.43 12.05
N TYR A 51 -17.36 -3.64 12.33
CA TYR A 51 -17.74 -4.87 11.63
C TYR A 51 -19.25 -5.17 11.57
N LYS A 52 -20.00 -4.72 12.56
CA LYS A 52 -21.43 -5.00 12.67
C LYS A 52 -22.28 -4.09 11.79
N ASP A 53 -21.77 -2.89 11.50
CA ASP A 53 -22.56 -1.79 10.96
C ASP A 53 -22.36 -1.67 9.44
N ILE A 54 -21.18 -2.07 8.93
CA ILE A 54 -20.79 -1.95 7.51
C ILE A 54 -21.83 -2.48 6.51
N SER A 55 -22.50 -3.59 6.81
CA SER A 55 -23.50 -4.17 5.89
C SER A 55 -24.76 -3.30 5.82
N GLU A 56 -25.21 -2.77 6.95
CA GLU A 56 -26.40 -1.92 7.04
C GLU A 56 -26.12 -0.56 6.41
N ASP A 57 -24.98 0.06 6.75
CA ASP A 57 -24.62 1.38 6.27
C ASP A 57 -24.25 1.39 4.78
N VAL A 58 -23.63 0.33 4.25
CA VAL A 58 -23.43 0.17 2.79
C VAL A 58 -24.78 0.01 2.07
N THR A 59 -25.71 -0.77 2.63
CA THR A 59 -27.05 -0.92 2.05
C THR A 59 -27.79 0.42 2.03
N SER A 60 -27.78 1.14 3.14
CA SER A 60 -28.40 2.47 3.26
C SER A 60 -27.76 3.48 2.29
N ALA A 61 -26.44 3.45 2.11
CA ALA A 61 -25.77 4.33 1.16
C ALA A 61 -26.16 4.02 -0.30
N MET A 62 -26.35 2.74 -0.66
CA MET A 62 -26.80 2.33 -1.99
C MET A 62 -28.27 2.69 -2.31
N GLU A 63 -29.07 3.09 -1.31
CA GLU A 63 -30.42 3.63 -1.55
C GLU A 63 -30.38 5.06 -2.12
N VAL A 64 -29.29 5.78 -1.89
CA VAL A 64 -29.13 7.20 -2.22
C VAL A 64 -28.09 7.43 -3.32
N PHE A 65 -27.02 6.62 -3.32
CA PHE A 65 -25.88 6.74 -4.22
C PHE A 65 -25.72 5.49 -5.10
N SER A 66 -25.06 5.65 -6.24
CA SER A 66 -24.69 4.48 -7.06
C SER A 66 -23.68 3.58 -6.33
N PRO A 67 -23.66 2.26 -6.63
CA PRO A 67 -22.65 1.37 -6.04
C PRO A 67 -21.21 1.84 -6.28
N GLU A 68 -20.95 2.44 -7.45
CA GLU A 68 -19.66 3.05 -7.79
C GLU A 68 -19.30 4.20 -6.85
N GLU A 69 -20.25 5.10 -6.54
CA GLU A 69 -20.05 6.21 -5.60
C GLU A 69 -19.84 5.70 -4.17
N VAL A 70 -20.57 4.68 -3.72
CA VAL A 70 -20.38 4.07 -2.40
C VAL A 70 -18.97 3.45 -2.28
N ILE A 71 -18.49 2.80 -3.34
CA ILE A 71 -17.14 2.26 -3.40
C ILE A 71 -16.10 3.37 -3.32
N GLU A 72 -16.16 4.38 -4.20
CA GLU A 72 -15.11 5.40 -4.31
C GLU A 72 -15.13 6.38 -3.14
N GLN A 73 -16.31 6.91 -2.80
CA GLN A 73 -16.45 7.99 -1.82
C GLN A 73 -16.72 7.50 -0.41
N GLY A 74 -17.15 6.24 -0.23
CA GLY A 74 -17.35 5.62 1.08
C GLY A 74 -16.20 4.71 1.46
N LEU A 75 -16.11 3.54 0.80
CA LEU A 75 -15.19 2.45 1.16
C LEU A 75 -13.72 2.81 0.93
N ILE A 76 -13.37 3.24 -0.29
CA ILE A 76 -11.99 3.63 -0.65
C ILE A 76 -11.58 4.84 0.17
N LYS A 77 -12.46 5.84 0.32
CA LYS A 77 -12.17 7.01 1.15
C LYS A 77 -11.86 6.66 2.60
N GLY A 78 -12.64 5.76 3.22
CA GLY A 78 -12.34 5.25 4.55
C GLY A 78 -10.97 4.58 4.63
N MET A 79 -10.60 3.82 3.61
CA MET A 79 -9.32 3.13 3.56
C MET A 79 -8.11 4.04 3.27
N GLU A 80 -8.30 5.14 2.55
CA GLU A 80 -7.30 6.20 2.40
C GLU A 80 -6.95 6.80 3.78
N ILE A 81 -7.96 7.06 4.61
CA ILE A 81 -7.79 7.59 5.98
C ILE A 81 -7.03 6.57 6.85
N VAL A 82 -7.40 5.29 6.78
CA VAL A 82 -6.67 4.22 7.49
C VAL A 82 -5.20 4.15 7.05
N SER A 83 -4.93 4.32 5.75
CA SER A 83 -3.57 4.35 5.21
C SER A 83 -2.77 5.54 5.74
N GLU A 84 -3.41 6.71 5.85
CA GLU A 84 -2.81 7.91 6.44
C GLU A 84 -2.51 7.73 7.94
N LEU A 85 -3.47 7.20 8.70
CA LEU A 85 -3.29 6.87 10.13
C LEU A 85 -2.16 5.86 10.34
N TYR A 86 -2.02 4.87 9.46
CA TYR A 86 -0.91 3.93 9.47
C TYR A 86 0.42 4.62 9.17
N GLY A 87 0.44 5.50 8.17
CA GLY A 87 1.62 6.30 7.85
C GLY A 87 2.08 7.15 9.03
N ARG A 88 1.17 7.80 9.75
CA ARG A 88 1.43 8.63 10.93
C ARG A 88 1.81 7.84 12.19
N GLY A 89 1.83 6.50 12.13
CA GLY A 89 2.08 5.65 13.30
C GLY A 89 0.96 5.62 14.33
N ILE A 90 -0.22 6.17 13.99
CA ILE A 90 -1.41 6.16 14.86
C ILE A 90 -2.07 4.77 14.79
N TYR A 91 -2.23 4.24 13.58
CA TYR A 91 -2.70 2.87 13.37
C TYR A 91 -1.53 1.94 13.13
N TYR A 92 -1.62 0.74 13.72
CA TYR A 92 -0.70 -0.35 13.47
C TYR A 92 -1.23 -1.29 12.38
N PHE A 93 -0.34 -2.12 11.84
CA PHE A 93 -0.67 -3.06 10.75
C PHE A 93 -1.92 -3.93 11.00
N PRO A 94 -2.19 -4.46 12.22
CA PRO A 94 -3.43 -5.20 12.48
C PRO A 94 -4.71 -4.40 12.16
N HIS A 95 -4.72 -3.09 12.43
CA HIS A 95 -5.86 -2.23 12.11
C HIS A 95 -6.06 -2.10 10.60
N VAL A 96 -4.97 -1.96 9.83
CA VAL A 96 -5.02 -1.92 8.36
C VAL A 96 -5.59 -3.22 7.80
N MET A 97 -5.19 -4.37 8.35
CA MET A 97 -5.73 -5.67 7.95
C MET A 97 -7.22 -5.80 8.26
N MET A 98 -7.65 -5.34 9.43
CA MET A 98 -9.06 -5.36 9.82
C MET A 98 -9.91 -4.47 8.91
N ALA A 99 -9.47 -3.24 8.67
CA ALA A 99 -10.12 -2.31 7.75
C ALA A 99 -10.19 -2.86 6.31
N ALA A 100 -9.13 -3.51 5.83
CA ALA A 100 -9.12 -4.15 4.52
C ALA A 100 -10.15 -5.31 4.42
N ASP A 101 -10.32 -6.10 5.48
CA ASP A 101 -11.38 -7.13 5.53
C ASP A 101 -12.79 -6.53 5.51
N LEU A 102 -13.03 -5.42 6.24
CA LEU A 102 -14.32 -4.70 6.14
C LEU A 102 -14.55 -4.15 4.73
N MET A 103 -13.53 -3.51 4.15
CA MET A 103 -13.61 -2.95 2.81
C MET A 103 -13.96 -4.04 1.79
N ASP A 104 -13.33 -5.22 1.87
CA ASP A 104 -13.65 -6.35 0.99
C ASP A 104 -15.08 -6.86 1.17
N ARG A 105 -15.65 -6.79 2.38
CA ARG A 105 -17.06 -7.14 2.62
C ARG A 105 -17.99 -6.14 1.96
N GLY A 106 -17.77 -4.84 2.18
CA GLY A 106 -18.57 -3.78 1.56
C GLY A 106 -18.46 -3.80 0.03
N LEU A 107 -17.24 -4.01 -0.49
CA LEU A 107 -16.98 -4.07 -1.93
C LEU A 107 -17.78 -5.20 -2.60
N LYS A 108 -17.79 -6.40 -2.02
CA LYS A 108 -18.58 -7.54 -2.55
C LYS A 108 -20.08 -7.23 -2.63
N MET A 109 -20.60 -6.47 -1.67
CA MET A 109 -22.01 -6.06 -1.67
C MET A 109 -22.29 -5.10 -2.82
N CYS A 110 -21.45 -4.09 -3.00
CA CYS A 110 -21.58 -3.13 -4.10
C CYS A 110 -21.39 -3.81 -5.46
N GLU A 111 -20.41 -4.71 -5.59
CA GLU A 111 -20.12 -5.44 -6.84
C GLU A 111 -21.31 -6.26 -7.34
N SER A 112 -22.12 -6.84 -6.44
CA SER A 112 -23.34 -7.56 -6.83
C SER A 112 -24.41 -6.69 -7.49
N HIS A 113 -24.31 -5.36 -7.34
CA HIS A 113 -25.22 -4.36 -7.90
C HIS A 113 -24.60 -3.58 -9.07
N LEU A 114 -23.34 -3.83 -9.41
CA LEU A 114 -22.69 -3.20 -10.57
C LEU A 114 -23.24 -3.79 -11.87
N THR A 115 -23.45 -2.92 -12.85
CA THR A 115 -23.87 -3.34 -14.21
C THR A 115 -22.69 -3.74 -15.08
N LYS A 116 -21.47 -3.41 -14.67
CA LYS A 116 -20.20 -3.67 -15.37
C LYS A 116 -19.12 -4.01 -14.35
N GLU A 117 -18.02 -4.59 -14.82
CA GLU A 117 -16.84 -4.76 -13.97
C GLU A 117 -16.34 -3.40 -13.46
N ARG A 118 -15.89 -3.39 -12.20
CA ARG A 118 -15.34 -2.20 -11.55
C ARG A 118 -14.08 -1.73 -12.27
N GLU A 119 -14.01 -0.43 -12.51
CA GLU A 119 -12.76 0.22 -12.91
C GLU A 119 -11.84 0.41 -11.69
N THR A 120 -10.58 0.00 -11.83
CA THR A 120 -9.53 0.20 -10.82
C THR A 120 -8.57 1.29 -11.28
N LYS A 121 -7.92 2.01 -10.36
CA LYS A 121 -6.99 3.11 -10.70
C LYS A 121 -5.86 2.65 -11.62
N GLY A 122 -5.38 1.41 -11.43
CA GLY A 122 -4.39 0.75 -12.28
C GLY A 122 -4.16 -0.69 -11.82
N LYS A 123 -3.38 -1.43 -12.60
CA LYS A 123 -3.04 -2.83 -12.35
C LYS A 123 -1.57 -2.98 -11.97
N ILE A 124 -1.31 -3.74 -10.91
CA ILE A 124 0.03 -3.96 -10.36
C ILE A 124 0.32 -5.45 -10.26
N VAL A 125 1.42 -5.90 -10.85
CA VAL A 125 1.95 -7.27 -10.66
C VAL A 125 2.98 -7.25 -9.52
N MET A 126 2.84 -8.16 -8.55
CA MET A 126 3.71 -8.23 -7.38
C MET A 126 4.34 -9.62 -7.24
N HIS A 127 5.61 -9.68 -6.86
CA HIS A 127 6.30 -10.95 -6.58
C HIS A 127 7.39 -10.80 -5.52
N VAL A 128 7.70 -11.91 -4.85
CA VAL A 128 8.99 -12.08 -4.15
C VAL A 128 9.94 -12.83 -5.08
N ALA A 129 11.22 -12.43 -5.09
CA ALA A 129 12.24 -13.02 -5.95
C ALA A 129 12.35 -14.54 -5.81
N GLU A 130 12.81 -15.19 -6.88
CA GLU A 130 13.15 -16.62 -6.89
C GLU A 130 14.14 -16.97 -5.76
N GLY A 131 13.86 -18.07 -5.06
CA GLY A 131 14.61 -18.54 -3.90
C GLY A 131 14.36 -17.76 -2.61
N ASP A 132 13.44 -16.79 -2.60
CA ASP A 132 13.17 -15.94 -1.44
C ASP A 132 11.77 -16.23 -0.83
N PRO A 133 11.71 -16.77 0.40
CA PRO A 133 10.44 -17.11 1.04
C PRO A 133 9.76 -15.93 1.76
N HIS A 134 10.39 -14.74 1.81
CA HIS A 134 9.97 -13.64 2.67
C HIS A 134 8.91 -12.74 2.00
N ASP A 135 7.65 -12.97 2.34
CA ASP A 135 6.49 -12.33 1.71
C ASP A 135 5.76 -11.30 2.57
N ILE A 136 6.12 -11.14 3.85
CA ILE A 136 5.45 -10.22 4.78
C ILE A 136 5.41 -8.79 4.22
N GLY A 137 6.56 -8.26 3.76
CA GLY A 137 6.65 -6.92 3.20
C GLY A 137 5.81 -6.74 1.93
N LYS A 138 5.80 -7.75 1.06
CA LYS A 138 4.97 -7.79 -0.15
C LYS A 138 3.48 -7.77 0.21
N ASN A 139 3.06 -8.57 1.19
CA ASN A 139 1.66 -8.66 1.61
C ASN A 139 1.17 -7.35 2.24
N ILE A 140 2.01 -6.69 3.05
CA ILE A 140 1.70 -5.34 3.57
C ILE A 140 1.51 -4.36 2.42
N ALA A 141 2.44 -4.33 1.47
CA ALA A 141 2.35 -3.45 0.30
C ALA A 141 1.12 -3.75 -0.57
N ALA A 142 0.77 -5.02 -0.76
CA ALA A 142 -0.40 -5.44 -1.52
C ALA A 142 -1.70 -4.93 -0.88
N VAL A 143 -1.82 -5.05 0.45
CA VAL A 143 -2.97 -4.49 1.19
C VAL A 143 -3.03 -2.98 0.98
N LEU A 144 -1.94 -2.24 1.23
CA LEU A 144 -1.91 -0.79 1.10
C LEU A 144 -2.24 -0.30 -0.33
N LEU A 145 -1.76 -1.00 -1.37
CA LEU A 145 -2.07 -0.65 -2.75
C LEU A 145 -3.53 -0.97 -3.11
N LYS A 146 -4.04 -2.15 -2.72
CA LYS A 146 -5.46 -2.50 -2.93
C LYS A 146 -6.39 -1.49 -2.26
N SER A 147 -6.04 -1.11 -1.04
CA SER A 147 -6.67 -0.08 -0.23
C SER A 147 -6.70 1.30 -0.89
N ASN A 148 -5.75 1.60 -1.76
CA ASN A 148 -5.69 2.84 -2.52
C ASN A 148 -6.38 2.75 -3.89
N GLY A 149 -7.07 1.64 -4.20
CA GLY A 149 -7.87 1.48 -5.42
C GLY A 149 -7.17 0.77 -6.58
N TYR A 150 -6.02 0.13 -6.33
CA TYR A 150 -5.29 -0.64 -7.34
C TYR A 150 -5.75 -2.10 -7.41
N SER A 151 -5.72 -2.67 -8.61
CA SER A 151 -5.87 -4.11 -8.83
C SER A 151 -4.51 -4.80 -8.65
N ILE A 152 -4.47 -5.85 -7.82
CA ILE A 152 -3.23 -6.55 -7.48
C ILE A 152 -3.23 -7.96 -8.07
N ILE A 153 -2.22 -8.27 -8.87
CA ILE A 153 -1.89 -9.61 -9.33
C ILE A 153 -0.68 -10.09 -8.53
N ASP A 154 -0.95 -10.84 -7.47
CA ASP A 154 0.07 -11.37 -6.58
C ASP A 154 0.55 -12.74 -7.07
N LEU A 155 1.79 -12.80 -7.56
CA LEU A 155 2.43 -14.04 -8.00
C LEU A 155 2.95 -14.88 -6.81
N GLY A 156 2.89 -14.34 -5.59
CA GLY A 156 3.33 -15.03 -4.38
C GLY A 156 4.83 -14.87 -4.14
N ARG A 157 5.44 -15.92 -3.59
CA ARG A 157 6.84 -15.99 -3.20
C ARG A 157 7.58 -17.08 -3.96
N ASP A 158 8.91 -17.02 -3.98
CA ASP A 158 9.74 -17.94 -4.76
C ASP A 158 9.35 -17.95 -6.25
N VAL A 159 9.18 -16.74 -6.82
CA VAL A 159 8.63 -16.60 -8.17
C VAL A 159 9.76 -16.59 -9.20
N LEU A 160 9.71 -17.53 -10.15
CA LEU A 160 10.67 -17.60 -11.24
C LEU A 160 10.61 -16.31 -12.07
N MET A 161 11.79 -15.86 -12.47
CA MET A 161 11.95 -14.71 -13.36
C MET A 161 11.06 -14.77 -14.60
N GLN A 162 10.93 -15.96 -15.20
CA GLN A 162 10.14 -16.15 -16.42
C GLN A 162 8.64 -15.98 -16.16
N ASP A 163 8.15 -16.38 -15.00
CA ASP A 163 6.74 -16.23 -14.63
C ASP A 163 6.37 -14.76 -14.44
N VAL A 164 7.28 -13.95 -13.89
CA VAL A 164 7.11 -12.50 -13.81
C VAL A 164 6.99 -11.89 -15.21
N VAL A 165 7.91 -12.23 -16.12
CA VAL A 165 7.88 -11.72 -17.50
C VAL A 165 6.59 -12.14 -18.22
N ASN A 166 6.20 -13.40 -18.11
CA ASN A 166 4.98 -13.92 -18.72
C ASN A 166 3.73 -13.23 -18.16
N ALA A 167 3.68 -13.00 -16.85
CA ALA A 167 2.58 -12.28 -16.20
C ALA A 167 2.49 -10.84 -16.71
N VAL A 168 3.61 -10.14 -16.83
CA VAL A 168 3.66 -8.77 -17.35
C VAL A 168 3.18 -8.72 -18.81
N GLU A 169 3.60 -9.66 -19.66
CA GLU A 169 3.15 -9.74 -21.06
C GLU A 169 1.65 -10.01 -21.18
N LYS A 170 1.12 -10.92 -20.37
CA LYS A 170 -0.28 -11.33 -20.39
C LYS A 170 -1.19 -10.24 -19.83
N GLU A 171 -0.82 -9.70 -18.68
CA GLU A 171 -1.70 -8.86 -17.87
C GLU A 171 -1.55 -7.37 -18.18
N LYS A 172 -0.43 -6.97 -18.80
CA LYS A 172 -0.09 -5.59 -19.15
C LYS A 172 -0.30 -4.62 -17.97
N PRO A 173 0.38 -4.84 -16.83
CA PRO A 173 0.23 -3.98 -15.67
C PRO A 173 0.86 -2.61 -15.90
N ASP A 174 0.40 -1.63 -15.15
CA ASP A 174 0.99 -0.29 -15.10
C ASP A 174 2.28 -0.27 -14.28
N ILE A 175 2.39 -1.17 -13.30
CA ILE A 175 3.53 -1.29 -12.39
C ILE A 175 3.86 -2.75 -12.15
N VAL A 176 5.15 -3.07 -12.11
CA VAL A 176 5.64 -4.33 -11.53
C VAL A 176 6.37 -4.04 -10.22
N THR A 177 6.19 -4.89 -9.21
CA THR A 177 6.90 -4.77 -7.93
C THR A 177 7.69 -6.03 -7.63
N GLY A 178 8.82 -5.88 -6.95
CA GLY A 178 9.73 -6.97 -6.59
C GLY A 178 10.22 -6.81 -5.17
N THR A 179 10.09 -7.88 -4.38
CA THR A 179 10.56 -7.94 -2.99
C THR A 179 11.70 -8.95 -2.85
N ALA A 180 12.79 -8.55 -2.18
CA ALA A 180 13.89 -9.44 -1.84
C ALA A 180 14.47 -9.10 -0.45
N LEU A 181 14.63 -10.12 0.40
CA LEU A 181 15.21 -9.97 1.73
C LEU A 181 16.64 -10.52 1.84
N MET A 182 17.09 -11.28 0.83
CA MET A 182 18.42 -11.87 0.81
C MET A 182 19.29 -11.29 -0.32
N THR A 183 20.57 -11.06 -0.04
CA THR A 183 21.53 -10.57 -1.06
C THR A 183 21.72 -11.55 -2.21
N THR A 184 21.49 -12.84 -1.98
CA THR A 184 21.53 -13.89 -3.00
C THR A 184 20.36 -13.81 -3.97
N THR A 185 19.18 -13.37 -3.52
CA THR A 185 17.93 -13.39 -4.29
C THR A 185 17.68 -12.08 -5.03
N MET A 186 18.14 -10.93 -4.49
CA MET A 186 17.93 -9.63 -5.13
C MET A 186 18.45 -9.58 -6.58
N SER A 187 19.49 -10.35 -6.90
CA SER A 187 20.09 -10.49 -8.24
C SER A 187 19.11 -10.89 -9.36
N ALA A 188 17.89 -11.30 -9.02
CA ALA A 188 16.80 -11.52 -9.97
C ALA A 188 16.33 -10.21 -10.64
N PHE A 189 16.31 -9.06 -9.94
CA PHE A 189 15.67 -7.84 -10.47
C PHE A 189 16.33 -7.26 -11.72
N PRO A 190 17.66 -7.10 -11.82
CA PRO A 190 18.31 -6.60 -13.03
C PRO A 190 18.07 -7.52 -14.23
N LYS A 191 18.00 -8.84 -13.98
CA LYS A 191 17.69 -9.81 -15.02
C LYS A 191 16.27 -9.58 -15.53
N ILE A 192 15.28 -9.46 -14.62
CA ILE A 192 13.86 -9.25 -14.98
C ILE A 192 13.75 -7.97 -15.79
N ALA A 193 14.35 -6.89 -15.30
CA ALA A 193 14.38 -5.60 -15.99
C ALA A 193 15.00 -5.71 -17.39
N SER A 194 16.13 -6.38 -17.56
CA SER A 194 16.76 -6.59 -18.87
C SER A 194 15.82 -7.30 -19.84
N LYS A 195 15.19 -8.42 -19.44
CA LYS A 195 14.27 -9.16 -20.30
C LYS A 195 13.03 -8.36 -20.68
N LEU A 196 12.46 -7.60 -19.76
CA LEU A 196 11.32 -6.73 -20.05
C LEU A 196 11.72 -5.62 -21.04
N TYR A 197 12.89 -5.01 -20.83
CA TYR A 197 13.43 -3.96 -21.70
C TYR A 197 13.75 -4.48 -23.12
N GLU A 198 14.36 -5.67 -23.24
CA GLU A 198 14.62 -6.35 -24.53
C GLU A 198 13.33 -6.63 -25.32
N LYS A 199 12.22 -6.84 -24.62
CA LYS A 199 10.88 -7.02 -25.20
C LYS A 199 10.15 -5.69 -25.47
N GLY A 200 10.81 -4.55 -25.26
CA GLY A 200 10.25 -3.22 -25.48
C GLY A 200 9.24 -2.77 -24.41
N MET A 201 9.21 -3.44 -23.25
CA MET A 201 8.31 -3.10 -22.15
C MET A 201 9.05 -2.23 -21.11
N GLU A 202 8.88 -0.91 -21.20
CA GLU A 202 9.45 0.07 -20.25
C GLU A 202 8.52 0.34 -19.05
N ILE A 203 8.13 -0.71 -18.33
CA ILE A 203 7.19 -0.61 -17.20
C ILE A 203 7.93 -0.24 -15.91
N PRO A 204 7.46 0.75 -15.13
CA PRO A 204 8.02 1.08 -13.83
C PRO A 204 8.14 -0.13 -12.90
N PHE A 205 9.36 -0.39 -12.41
CA PHE A 205 9.66 -1.55 -11.56
C PHE A 205 9.99 -1.11 -10.13
N MET A 206 9.01 -1.15 -9.24
CA MET A 206 9.19 -0.81 -7.84
C MET A 206 9.88 -1.94 -7.06
N CYS A 207 11.08 -1.70 -6.55
CA CYS A 207 11.89 -2.68 -5.85
C CYS A 207 12.03 -2.33 -4.37
N ALA A 208 11.81 -3.32 -3.50
CA ALA A 208 11.85 -3.17 -2.05
C ALA A 208 12.41 -4.42 -1.36
N GLY A 209 12.61 -4.31 -0.05
CA GLY A 209 13.04 -5.41 0.82
C GLY A 209 14.36 -5.12 1.52
N GLY A 210 14.62 -5.82 2.62
CA GLY A 210 15.74 -5.47 3.52
C GLY A 210 17.14 -5.67 2.95
N ALA A 211 17.29 -6.45 1.86
CA ALA A 211 18.57 -6.57 1.15
C ALA A 211 18.74 -5.50 0.05
N VAL A 212 17.70 -4.72 -0.24
CA VAL A 212 17.63 -3.81 -1.38
C VAL A 212 17.87 -2.38 -0.92
N ASN A 213 18.68 -1.63 -1.67
CA ASN A 213 18.92 -0.21 -1.44
C ASN A 213 18.81 0.59 -2.75
N ARG A 214 18.86 1.92 -2.63
CA ARG A 214 18.71 2.82 -3.78
C ARG A 214 19.77 2.59 -4.85
N ASP A 215 21.04 2.55 -4.47
CA ASP A 215 22.17 2.38 -5.41
C ASP A 215 22.02 1.11 -6.24
N TYR A 216 21.59 0.02 -5.60
CA TYR A 216 21.32 -1.24 -6.26
C TYR A 216 20.18 -1.11 -7.28
N VAL A 217 19.03 -0.55 -6.88
CA VAL A 217 17.85 -0.44 -7.74
C VAL A 217 18.08 0.52 -8.92
N GLU A 218 18.88 1.57 -8.71
CA GLU A 218 19.20 2.52 -9.76
C GLU A 218 20.25 2.02 -10.75
N SER A 219 20.99 0.95 -10.42
CA SER A 219 22.03 0.35 -11.27
C SER A 219 21.52 -0.34 -12.55
N PHE A 220 20.20 -0.57 -12.66
CA PHE A 220 19.56 -1.17 -13.83
C PHE A 220 18.37 -0.30 -14.31
N PRO A 221 17.91 -0.41 -15.57
CA PRO A 221 16.80 0.40 -16.08
C PRO A 221 15.48 0.09 -15.36
N MET A 222 14.53 1.03 -15.37
CA MET A 222 13.16 0.90 -14.82
C MET A 222 13.01 0.78 -13.30
N GLY A 223 14.07 0.41 -12.57
CA GLY A 223 14.02 0.25 -11.11
C GLY A 223 13.62 1.53 -10.38
N ILE A 224 12.72 1.44 -9.42
CA ILE A 224 12.29 2.51 -8.52
C ILE A 224 12.44 1.99 -7.10
N TYR A 225 13.32 2.61 -6.30
CA TYR A 225 13.53 2.16 -4.94
C TYR A 225 12.36 2.59 -4.04
N CYS A 226 11.79 1.64 -3.30
CA CYS A 226 10.76 1.91 -2.31
C CYS A 226 11.32 1.59 -0.92
N VAL A 227 11.38 2.60 -0.04
CA VAL A 227 11.97 2.44 1.30
C VAL A 227 11.04 1.63 2.19
N LYS A 228 9.76 2.00 2.21
CA LYS A 228 8.72 1.37 3.03
C LYS A 228 7.51 1.01 2.17
N ALA A 229 6.75 0.02 2.62
CA ALA A 229 5.48 -0.34 1.99
C ALA A 229 4.50 0.85 1.92
N ALA A 230 4.54 1.73 2.93
CA ALA A 230 3.76 2.96 2.99
C ALA A 230 4.09 4.00 1.90
N ASP A 231 5.26 3.92 1.27
CA ASP A 231 5.60 4.80 0.12
C ASP A 231 4.94 4.32 -1.18
N GLY A 232 4.49 3.06 -1.21
CA GLY A 232 3.93 2.41 -2.40
C GLY A 232 2.77 3.19 -3.04
N PRO A 233 1.72 3.55 -2.28
CA PRO A 233 0.58 4.29 -2.82
C PRO A 233 0.91 5.65 -3.46
N ASP A 234 1.74 6.49 -2.82
CA ASP A 234 2.11 7.81 -3.40
C ASP A 234 2.91 7.62 -4.69
N LEU A 235 3.84 6.66 -4.72
CA LEU A 235 4.61 6.33 -5.93
C LEU A 235 3.70 5.79 -7.04
N ALA A 236 2.75 4.91 -6.71
CA ALA A 236 1.80 4.37 -7.67
C ALA A 236 0.87 5.47 -8.23
N ASN A 237 0.41 6.40 -7.40
CA ASN A 237 -0.43 7.53 -7.84
C ASN A 237 0.32 8.42 -8.83
N ARG A 238 1.60 8.69 -8.58
CA ARG A 238 2.44 9.47 -9.52
C ARG A 238 2.61 8.76 -10.86
N ILE A 239 2.79 7.45 -10.85
CA ILE A 239 2.98 6.66 -12.07
C ILE A 239 1.67 6.61 -12.87
N VAL A 240 0.58 6.20 -12.23
CA VAL A 240 -0.66 5.85 -12.92
C VAL A 240 -1.57 7.05 -13.12
N THR A 241 -1.75 7.89 -12.10
CA THR A 241 -2.65 9.05 -12.14
C THR A 241 -1.97 10.27 -12.74
N GLU A 242 -0.72 10.56 -12.36
CA GLU A 242 0.02 11.71 -12.90
C GLU A 242 0.82 11.39 -14.18
N GLY A 243 0.90 10.12 -14.59
CA GLY A 243 1.59 9.68 -15.81
C GLY A 243 3.12 9.82 -15.74
N TRP A 244 3.72 9.72 -14.57
CA TRP A 244 5.18 9.83 -14.43
C TRP A 244 5.85 8.53 -14.85
N ASP A 245 6.90 8.66 -15.67
CA ASP A 245 7.79 7.55 -15.97
C ASP A 245 8.79 7.30 -14.82
N TRP A 246 9.47 6.16 -14.88
CA TRP A 246 10.45 5.77 -13.86
C TRP A 246 11.64 6.75 -13.75
N LYS A 247 11.99 7.45 -14.84
CA LYS A 247 13.08 8.45 -14.87
C LYS A 247 12.69 9.71 -14.09
N LYS A 248 11.45 10.18 -14.26
CA LYS A 248 10.88 11.31 -13.53
C LYS A 248 10.73 10.99 -12.05
N ILE A 249 10.35 9.76 -11.69
CA ILE A 249 10.33 9.31 -10.30
C ILE A 249 11.73 9.38 -9.70
N ARG A 250 12.75 8.80 -10.34
CA ARG A 250 14.15 8.81 -9.85
C ARG A 250 14.68 10.23 -9.63
N SER A 251 14.47 11.13 -10.60
CA SER A 251 14.94 12.52 -10.49
C SER A 251 14.25 13.32 -9.38
N ASN A 252 13.10 12.86 -8.89
CA ASN A 252 12.33 13.50 -7.83
C ASN A 252 12.32 12.70 -6.52
N TRP A 253 13.05 11.59 -6.44
CA TRP A 253 12.91 10.60 -5.38
C TRP A 253 13.11 11.20 -3.99
N ASP A 254 14.16 12.00 -3.79
CA ASP A 254 14.46 12.64 -2.50
C ASP A 254 13.32 13.55 -2.04
N ARG A 255 12.72 14.30 -2.96
CA ARG A 255 11.58 15.18 -2.67
C ARG A 255 10.35 14.38 -2.26
N ILE A 256 10.09 13.27 -2.96
CA ILE A 256 8.94 12.39 -2.70
C ILE A 256 9.08 11.76 -1.32
N ILE A 257 10.21 11.09 -1.07
CA ILE A 257 10.42 10.35 0.17
C ILE A 257 10.58 11.29 1.37
N THR A 258 11.22 12.45 1.21
CA THR A 258 11.30 13.44 2.30
C THR A 258 9.93 14.00 2.65
N LYS A 259 9.07 14.27 1.66
CA LYS A 259 7.69 14.68 1.91
C LYS A 259 6.95 13.60 2.70
N ASN A 260 7.09 12.34 2.29
CA ASN A 260 6.47 11.21 2.98
C ASN A 260 6.99 11.07 4.43
N SER A 261 8.31 11.11 4.64
CA SER A 261 8.94 11.08 5.98
C SER A 261 8.38 12.17 6.89
N LYS A 262 8.32 13.42 6.41
CA LYS A 262 7.76 14.53 7.17
C LYS A 262 6.30 14.34 7.54
N MET A 263 5.47 13.79 6.64
CA MET A 263 4.08 13.47 6.94
C MET A 263 3.94 12.38 8.02
N ARG A 264 4.96 11.54 8.19
CA ARG A 264 4.99 10.47 9.20
C ARG A 264 5.65 10.86 10.52
N GLY A 265 6.17 12.09 10.63
CA GLY A 265 6.91 12.55 11.82
C GLY A 265 8.31 11.93 11.97
N GLU A 266 8.92 11.47 10.87
CA GLU A 266 10.25 10.84 10.79
C GLU A 266 11.35 11.79 10.32
#